data_AF-A0AAX2RF95-F1
#
_entry.id   AF-A0AAX2RF95-F1
#
_cell.length_a   1.000
_cell.length_b   1.000
_cell.length_c   1.000
_cell.angle_alpha   90.00
_cell.angle_beta   90.00
_cell.angle_gamma   90.00
#
_symmetry.space_group_name_H-M   'P 1'
#
loop_
_entity.id
_entity.type
_entity.pdbx_description
1 polymer ?
#
loop_
_entity_poly.entity_id
_entity_poly.type
_entity_poly.pdbx_seq_one_letter_code
_entity_poly.pdbx_strand_id
1 'polypeptide(L)'
;MNTADQSQQEAFWADVPLTTPKNLDRIEAIRTNVASRIEMRVHSPLIRRWVDREFYFVSERLFIRSRGLKTREATAKALPGLVQDLKFASLGLQIDAEAYDGELNEAISRKTRFDLILVLPMLSTLYRELQRADLAIAQLYMSEYNKKITYEQREAMLQPLHLALVAIKQHAMGIVPKTMAELADELQIS
;
A
#
# COMPACT_ATOMS: atom_id res chain seq x y z
N MET A 1 14.41 28.33 4.35
CA MET A 1 15.38 27.51 5.11
C MET A 1 14.78 26.12 5.28
N ASN A 2 15.30 25.12 4.56
CA ASN A 2 14.98 23.68 4.76
C ASN A 2 15.89 22.75 3.91
N THR A 3 17.03 23.25 3.42
CA THR A 3 17.90 22.51 2.49
C THR A 3 18.85 21.55 3.19
N ALA A 4 19.27 21.84 4.43
CA ALA A 4 20.21 20.99 5.17
C ALA A 4 19.59 19.65 5.60
N ASP A 5 18.33 19.67 6.06
CA ASP A 5 17.61 18.48 6.55
C ASP A 5 17.26 17.49 5.42
N GLN A 6 16.86 18.01 4.25
CA GLN A 6 16.65 17.20 3.04
C GLN A 6 17.95 16.58 2.51
N SER A 7 19.05 17.32 2.52
CA SER A 7 20.35 16.80 2.07
C SER A 7 20.91 15.69 2.97
N GLN A 8 20.64 15.76 4.28
CA GLN A 8 21.02 14.70 5.22
C GLN A 8 20.14 13.46 5.09
N GLN A 9 18.83 13.64 4.89
CA GLN A 9 17.93 12.53 4.58
C GLN A 9 18.31 11.84 3.27
N GLU A 10 18.62 12.57 2.20
CA GLU A 10 19.04 11.97 0.92
C GLU A 10 20.35 11.20 1.00
N ALA A 11 21.35 11.72 1.73
CA ALA A 11 22.61 11.02 1.98
C ALA A 11 22.39 9.68 2.71
N PHE A 12 21.40 9.60 3.60
CA PHE A 12 21.10 8.40 4.38
C PHE A 12 20.53 7.24 3.55
N TRP A 13 19.87 7.53 2.43
CA TRP A 13 19.29 6.52 1.54
C TRP A 13 20.24 6.09 0.42
N ALA A 14 21.37 6.77 0.23
CA ALA A 14 22.30 6.55 -0.86
C ALA A 14 22.86 5.12 -0.88
N ASP A 15 23.14 4.53 0.29
CA ASP A 15 23.72 3.20 0.42
C ASP A 15 22.67 2.06 0.36
N VAL A 16 21.37 2.39 0.37
CA VAL A 16 20.31 1.39 0.26
C VAL A 16 20.10 1.06 -1.23
N PRO A 17 20.28 -0.20 -1.66
CA PRO A 17 20.10 -0.56 -3.06
C PRO A 17 18.64 -0.45 -3.48
N LEU A 18 18.41 -0.04 -4.73
CA LEU A 18 17.08 -0.08 -5.33
C LEU A 18 16.64 -1.54 -5.51
N THR A 19 15.43 -1.82 -5.08
CA THR A 19 14.78 -3.11 -5.17
C THR A 19 13.68 -3.04 -6.21
N THR A 20 13.68 -3.99 -7.14
CA THR A 20 12.59 -4.13 -8.11
C THR A 20 11.48 -4.99 -7.50
N PRO A 21 10.24 -4.50 -7.40
CA PRO A 21 9.13 -5.34 -6.95
C PRO A 21 8.91 -6.53 -7.89
N LYS A 22 8.34 -7.61 -7.34
CA LYS A 22 7.92 -8.75 -8.14
C LYS A 22 6.84 -8.37 -9.15
N ASN A 23 6.77 -9.13 -10.24
CA ASN A 23 5.82 -8.94 -11.34
C ASN A 23 6.09 -7.68 -12.20
N LEU A 24 7.32 -7.18 -12.25
CA LEU A 24 7.69 -6.08 -13.15
C LEU A 24 7.38 -6.41 -14.62
N ASP A 25 7.60 -7.66 -15.03
CA ASP A 25 7.31 -8.19 -16.37
C ASP A 25 5.86 -7.94 -16.80
N ARG A 26 4.90 -8.04 -15.86
CA ARG A 26 3.48 -7.74 -16.13
C ARG A 26 3.26 -6.28 -16.50
N ILE A 27 3.99 -5.38 -15.84
CA ILE A 27 3.89 -3.95 -16.10
C ILE A 27 4.60 -3.58 -17.39
N GLU A 28 5.77 -4.17 -17.66
CA GLU A 28 6.50 -3.96 -18.91
C GLU A 28 5.73 -4.49 -20.14
N ALA A 29 4.91 -5.53 -19.96
CA ALA A 29 4.01 -6.03 -21.01
C ALA A 29 2.89 -5.04 -21.37
N ILE A 30 2.58 -4.05 -20.53
CA ILE A 30 1.61 -3.01 -20.82
C ILE A 30 2.23 -2.04 -21.83
N ARG A 31 1.92 -2.23 -23.12
CA ARG A 31 2.44 -1.45 -24.26
C ARG A 31 1.93 0.00 -24.35
N THR A 32 1.49 0.60 -23.25
CA THR A 32 1.02 2.00 -23.20
C THR A 32 2.02 2.88 -22.46
N ASN A 33 1.98 4.18 -22.74
CA ASN A 33 2.84 5.16 -22.07
C ASN A 33 2.69 5.04 -20.54
N VAL A 34 3.82 4.79 -19.87
CA VAL A 34 3.96 4.85 -18.42
C VAL A 34 3.49 6.23 -17.96
N ALA A 35 2.63 6.27 -16.93
CA ALA A 35 2.12 7.53 -16.41
C ALA A 35 3.19 8.27 -15.59
N SER A 36 4.00 7.53 -14.83
CA SER A 36 5.14 8.07 -14.07
C SER A 36 6.07 6.96 -13.58
N ARG A 37 7.31 7.32 -13.22
CA ARG A 37 8.21 6.49 -12.40
C ARG A 37 8.50 7.21 -11.10
N ILE A 38 8.50 6.48 -9.99
CA ILE A 38 8.70 7.06 -8.66
C ILE A 38 9.52 6.14 -7.77
N GLU A 39 10.43 6.73 -7.00
CA GLU A 39 11.11 6.03 -5.91
C GLU A 39 10.21 6.01 -4.66
N MET A 40 10.00 4.83 -4.10
CA MET A 40 9.33 4.65 -2.81
C MET A 40 10.32 4.21 -1.75
N ARG A 41 10.30 4.89 -0.59
CA ARG A 41 11.19 4.63 0.55
C ARG A 41 10.40 4.02 1.69
N VAL A 42 10.75 2.81 2.09
CA VAL A 42 9.92 2.00 3.00
C VAL A 42 10.72 1.57 4.23
N HIS A 43 10.12 1.72 5.40
CA HIS A 43 10.68 1.41 6.71
C HIS A 43 10.04 0.16 7.33
N SER A 44 8.75 -0.04 7.08
CA SER A 44 7.95 -1.08 7.72
C SER A 44 8.00 -2.40 6.94
N PRO A 45 8.14 -3.55 7.62
CA PRO A 45 8.08 -4.86 6.96
C PRO A 45 6.76 -5.12 6.23
N LEU A 46 5.65 -4.58 6.75
CA LEU A 46 4.30 -4.73 6.19
C LEU A 46 4.20 -4.07 4.82
N ILE A 47 4.49 -2.78 4.71
CA ILE A 47 4.43 -2.06 3.44
C ILE A 47 5.49 -2.60 2.48
N ARG A 48 6.68 -2.94 2.97
CA ARG A 48 7.72 -3.56 2.13
C ARG A 48 7.20 -4.83 1.47
N ARG A 49 6.58 -5.73 2.24
CA ARG A 49 6.06 -7.00 1.73
C ARG A 49 4.92 -6.78 0.75
N TRP A 50 4.04 -5.83 1.03
CA TRP A 50 2.92 -5.50 0.16
C TRP A 50 3.41 -4.90 -1.16
N VAL A 51 4.32 -3.94 -1.12
CA VAL A 51 4.92 -3.33 -2.31
C VAL A 51 5.65 -4.37 -3.16
N ASP A 52 6.51 -5.18 -2.53
CA ASP A 52 7.27 -6.22 -3.23
C ASP A 52 6.38 -7.25 -3.94
N ARG A 53 5.28 -7.67 -3.31
CA ARG A 53 4.47 -8.81 -3.81
C ARG A 53 3.24 -8.41 -4.60
N GLU A 54 2.57 -7.34 -4.18
CA GLU A 54 1.20 -7.03 -4.58
C GLU A 54 1.11 -5.80 -5.48
N PHE A 55 2.01 -4.82 -5.34
CA PHE A 55 1.87 -3.52 -6.02
C PHE A 55 1.70 -3.65 -7.53
N TYR A 56 2.61 -4.35 -8.22
CA TYR A 56 2.52 -4.51 -9.67
C TYR A 56 1.38 -5.44 -10.13
N PHE A 57 1.06 -6.46 -9.34
CA PHE A 57 -0.10 -7.30 -9.62
C PHE A 57 -1.41 -6.50 -9.56
N VAL A 58 -1.63 -5.77 -8.47
CA VAL A 58 -2.80 -4.91 -8.29
C VAL A 58 -2.84 -3.83 -9.36
N SER A 59 -1.70 -3.21 -9.67
CA SER A 59 -1.58 -2.16 -10.69
C SER A 59 -1.97 -2.64 -12.09
N GLU A 60 -1.44 -3.77 -12.53
CA GLU A 60 -1.78 -4.40 -13.83
C GLU A 60 -3.28 -4.71 -13.90
N ARG A 61 -3.81 -5.35 -12.86
CA ARG A 61 -5.22 -5.74 -12.80
C ARG A 61 -6.17 -4.54 -12.83
N LEU A 62 -5.88 -3.50 -12.05
CA LEU A 62 -6.63 -2.24 -12.10
C LEU A 62 -6.54 -1.56 -13.47
N PHE A 63 -5.36 -1.57 -14.09
CA PHE A 63 -5.17 -1.07 -15.46
C PHE A 63 -6.09 -1.78 -16.45
N ILE A 64 -6.06 -3.11 -16.49
CA ILE A 64 -6.91 -3.91 -17.38
C ILE A 64 -8.40 -3.61 -17.14
N ARG A 65 -8.84 -3.59 -15.87
CA ARG A 65 -10.25 -3.33 -15.54
C ARG A 65 -10.70 -1.92 -15.91
N SER A 66 -9.85 -0.92 -15.72
CA SER A 66 -10.14 0.48 -16.09
C SER A 66 -10.29 0.69 -17.59
N ARG A 67 -9.72 -0.20 -18.42
CA ARG A 67 -9.78 -0.16 -19.89
C ARG A 67 -10.82 -1.13 -20.47
N GLY A 68 -11.25 -2.13 -19.70
CA GLY A 68 -12.22 -3.13 -20.14
C GLY A 68 -13.61 -2.53 -20.37
N LEU A 69 -14.21 -2.81 -21.53
CA LEU A 69 -15.53 -2.28 -21.92
C LEU A 69 -16.64 -2.57 -20.89
N LYS A 70 -16.62 -3.75 -20.26
CA LYS A 70 -17.62 -4.17 -19.26
C LYS A 70 -17.30 -3.78 -17.82
N THR A 71 -16.03 -3.46 -17.53
CA THR A 71 -15.54 -3.26 -16.15
C THR A 71 -15.21 -1.80 -15.85
N ARG A 72 -15.03 -0.97 -16.87
CA ARG A 72 -14.60 0.43 -16.74
C ARG A 72 -15.50 1.24 -15.83
N GLU A 73 -16.82 1.18 -16.00
CA GLU A 73 -17.76 1.96 -15.18
C GLU A 73 -17.78 1.49 -13.72
N ALA A 74 -17.83 0.17 -13.50
CA ALA A 74 -17.79 -0.41 -12.16
C ALA A 74 -16.49 -0.03 -11.43
N THR A 75 -15.35 -0.06 -12.12
CA THR A 75 -14.06 0.35 -11.57
C THR A 75 -14.00 1.86 -11.31
N ALA A 76 -14.53 2.70 -12.22
CA ALA A 76 -14.60 4.15 -12.01
C ALA A 76 -15.48 4.53 -10.81
N LYS A 77 -16.55 3.77 -10.54
CA LYS A 77 -17.44 3.97 -9.39
C LYS A 77 -16.84 3.48 -8.06
N ALA A 78 -16.16 2.34 -8.07
CA ALA A 78 -15.64 1.72 -6.84
C ALA A 78 -14.34 2.37 -6.34
N LEU A 79 -13.44 2.76 -7.26
CA LEU A 79 -12.10 3.24 -6.91
C LEU A 79 -12.08 4.45 -5.97
N PRO A 80 -12.94 5.48 -6.13
CA PRO A 80 -12.94 6.62 -5.20
C PRO A 80 -13.20 6.20 -3.74
N GLY A 81 -14.14 5.29 -3.52
CA GLY A 81 -14.45 4.75 -2.18
C GLY A 81 -13.28 3.96 -1.59
N LEU A 82 -12.70 3.05 -2.37
CA LEU A 82 -11.56 2.24 -1.93
C LEU A 82 -10.34 3.09 -1.56
N VAL A 83 -10.08 4.16 -2.32
CA VAL A 83 -9.00 5.11 -2.04
C VAL A 83 -9.31 5.93 -0.80
N GLN A 84 -10.56 6.31 -0.59
CA GLN A 84 -11.00 7.04 0.60
C GLN A 84 -10.85 6.18 1.86
N ASP A 85 -11.23 4.90 1.80
CA ASP A 85 -11.06 3.95 2.91
C ASP A 85 -9.59 3.77 3.27
N LEU A 86 -8.71 3.61 2.27
CA LEU A 86 -7.27 3.55 2.49
C LEU A 86 -6.72 4.84 3.13
N LYS A 87 -7.18 6.00 2.66
CA LYS A 87 -6.79 7.29 3.22
C LYS A 87 -7.19 7.39 4.68
N PHE A 88 -8.43 7.04 5.04
CA PHE A 88 -8.88 7.06 6.43
C PHE A 88 -8.10 6.08 7.30
N ALA A 89 -7.85 4.87 6.81
CA ALA A 89 -7.02 3.90 7.53
C ALA A 89 -5.59 4.42 7.77
N SER A 90 -4.97 5.03 6.76
CA SER A 90 -3.63 5.61 6.91
C SER A 90 -3.59 6.78 7.89
N LEU A 91 -4.63 7.64 7.90
CA LEU A 91 -4.75 8.74 8.85
C LEU A 91 -4.94 8.22 10.28
N GLY A 92 -5.81 7.22 10.47
CA GLY A 92 -6.03 6.59 11.77
C GLY A 92 -4.71 6.06 12.35
N LEU A 93 -3.91 5.38 11.52
CA LEU A 93 -2.59 4.90 11.92
C LEU A 93 -1.64 6.03 12.33
N GLN A 94 -1.67 7.18 11.66
CA GLN A 94 -0.84 8.32 12.07
C GLN A 94 -1.25 8.83 13.45
N ILE A 95 -2.55 8.96 13.70
CA ILE A 95 -3.08 9.40 15.00
C ILE A 95 -2.67 8.40 16.10
N ASP A 96 -2.80 7.10 15.82
CA ASP A 96 -2.37 6.06 16.75
C ASP A 96 -0.86 6.13 17.01
N ALA A 97 -0.04 6.28 15.97
CA ALA A 97 1.42 6.37 16.10
C ALA A 97 1.86 7.60 16.93
N GLU A 98 1.25 8.75 16.69
CA GLU A 98 1.49 9.99 17.43
C GLU A 98 1.12 9.85 18.91
N ALA A 99 0.01 9.17 19.22
CA ALA A 99 -0.46 8.97 20.60
C ALA A 99 0.54 8.19 21.48
N TYR A 100 1.40 7.35 20.89
CA TYR A 100 2.41 6.58 21.63
C TYR A 100 3.82 7.14 21.53
N ASP A 101 4.02 8.27 20.86
CA ASP A 101 5.33 8.94 20.72
C ASP A 101 6.42 7.94 20.28
N GLY A 102 6.10 7.18 19.24
CA GLY A 102 7.02 6.22 18.63
C GLY A 102 8.04 6.97 17.80
N GLU A 103 9.19 7.30 18.38
CA GLU A 103 10.30 7.81 17.57
C GLU A 103 10.85 6.69 16.67
N LEU A 104 11.04 7.00 15.38
CA LEU A 104 11.60 6.06 14.44
C LEU A 104 13.07 5.83 14.76
N ASN A 105 13.40 4.66 15.30
CA ASN A 105 14.78 4.23 15.42
C ASN A 105 15.27 3.63 14.09
N GLU A 106 15.98 4.44 13.32
CA GLU A 106 16.48 4.07 12.00
C GLU A 106 17.52 2.93 12.02
N ALA A 107 18.21 2.72 13.14
CA ALA A 107 19.16 1.61 13.29
C ALA A 107 18.46 0.24 13.35
N ILE A 108 17.19 0.23 13.72
CA ILE A 108 16.37 -0.99 13.83
C ILE A 108 15.44 -1.13 12.60
N SER A 109 15.16 -0.03 11.90
CA SER A 109 14.33 -0.02 10.69
C SER A 109 15.02 -0.74 9.52
N ARG A 110 14.30 -1.68 8.90
CA ARG A 110 14.76 -2.34 7.67
C ARG A 110 14.39 -1.53 6.44
N LYS A 111 15.16 -0.47 6.20
CA LYS A 111 15.02 0.44 5.06
C LYS A 111 15.06 -0.32 3.73
N THR A 112 14.15 -0.01 2.82
CA THR A 112 14.09 -0.55 1.46
C THR A 112 13.70 0.57 0.50
N ARG A 113 14.36 0.65 -0.66
CA ARG A 113 14.00 1.56 -1.75
C ARG A 113 13.42 0.76 -2.90
N PHE A 114 12.29 1.18 -3.44
CA PHE A 114 11.70 0.60 -4.64
C PHE A 114 11.66 1.61 -5.78
N ASP A 115 12.01 1.18 -6.99
CA ASP A 115 11.69 1.93 -8.21
C ASP A 115 10.35 1.42 -8.75
N LEU A 116 9.33 2.28 -8.68
CA LEU A 116 7.95 1.95 -9.02
C LEU A 116 7.53 2.60 -10.33
N ILE A 117 6.98 1.79 -11.22
CA ILE A 117 6.31 2.24 -12.45
C ILE A 117 4.82 2.40 -12.17
N LEU A 118 4.31 3.60 -12.36
CA LEU A 118 2.89 3.91 -12.24
C LEU A 118 2.24 3.86 -13.63
N VAL A 119 1.34 2.89 -13.83
CA VAL A 119 0.62 2.69 -15.11
C VAL A 119 -0.73 3.40 -15.18
N LEU A 120 -1.18 3.99 -14.07
CA LEU A 120 -2.43 4.76 -13.96
C LEU A 120 -2.23 5.95 -13.02
N PRO A 121 -2.86 7.11 -13.27
CA PRO A 121 -2.78 8.27 -12.38
C PRO A 121 -3.22 7.98 -10.94
N MET A 122 -4.18 7.07 -10.75
CA MET A 122 -4.70 6.74 -9.42
C MET A 122 -3.70 5.99 -8.53
N LEU A 123 -2.71 5.32 -9.14
CA LEU A 123 -1.63 4.65 -8.40
C LEU A 123 -0.75 5.64 -7.66
N SER A 124 -0.69 6.90 -8.10
CA SER A 124 -0.03 7.98 -7.37
C SER A 124 -0.70 8.24 -6.01
N THR A 125 -2.02 8.09 -5.91
CA THR A 125 -2.72 8.22 -4.62
C THR A 125 -2.49 7.00 -3.75
N LEU A 126 -2.60 5.79 -4.30
CA LEU A 126 -2.27 4.56 -3.59
C LEU A 126 -0.85 4.61 -3.01
N TYR A 127 0.13 5.00 -3.83
CA TYR A 127 1.51 5.22 -3.41
C TYR A 127 1.61 6.19 -2.22
N ARG A 128 0.98 7.37 -2.31
CA ARG A 128 1.04 8.38 -1.24
C ARG A 128 0.48 7.87 0.08
N GLU A 129 -0.65 7.17 0.04
CA GLU A 129 -1.27 6.65 1.25
C GLU A 129 -0.47 5.46 1.84
N LEU A 130 0.17 4.63 1.01
CA LEU A 130 1.10 3.60 1.48
C LEU A 130 2.36 4.20 2.12
N GLN A 131 2.91 5.26 1.53
CA GLN A 131 4.05 5.99 2.07
C GLN A 131 3.73 6.62 3.43
N ARG A 132 2.51 7.19 3.55
CA ARG A 132 2.00 7.74 4.81
C ARG A 132 1.85 6.65 5.88
N ALA A 133 1.23 5.54 5.52
CA ALA A 133 1.04 4.42 6.42
C ALA A 133 2.37 3.80 6.85
N ASP A 134 3.36 3.70 5.95
CA ASP A 134 4.67 3.10 6.25
C ASP A 134 5.36 3.70 7.47
N LEU A 135 5.41 5.03 7.53
CA LEU A 135 6.04 5.73 8.63
C LEU A 135 5.31 5.46 9.95
N ALA A 136 3.98 5.60 9.96
CA ALA A 136 3.16 5.35 11.15
C ALA A 136 3.30 3.91 11.65
N ILE A 137 3.32 2.93 10.74
CA ILE A 137 3.52 1.52 11.09
C ILE A 137 4.89 1.31 11.72
N ALA A 138 5.95 1.89 11.13
CA ALA A 138 7.30 1.76 11.67
C ALA A 138 7.41 2.36 13.08
N GLN A 139 6.74 3.49 13.32
CA GLN A 139 6.64 4.10 14.65
C GLN A 139 5.88 3.20 15.64
N LEU A 140 4.77 2.57 15.24
CA LEU A 140 4.05 1.62 16.08
C LEU A 140 4.89 0.37 16.41
N TYR A 141 5.68 -0.15 15.46
CA TYR A 141 6.64 -1.22 15.75
C TYR A 141 7.68 -0.79 16.80
N MET A 142 8.14 0.46 16.78
CA MET A 142 9.04 0.98 17.82
C MET A 142 8.33 1.17 19.16
N SER A 143 7.08 1.62 19.17
CA SER A 143 6.26 1.70 20.37
C SER A 143 6.07 0.33 21.03
N GLU A 144 5.87 -0.74 20.25
CA GLU A 144 5.84 -2.11 20.76
C GLU A 144 7.20 -2.55 21.28
N TYR A 145 8.27 -2.32 20.53
CA TYR A 145 9.64 -2.65 20.95
C TYR A 145 10.00 -1.99 22.30
N ASN A 146 9.57 -0.73 22.47
CA ASN A 146 9.72 0.05 23.70
C ASN A 146 8.68 -0.30 24.78
N LYS A 147 7.85 -1.32 24.57
CA LYS A 147 6.81 -1.82 25.50
C LYS A 147 5.73 -0.78 25.87
N LYS A 148 5.50 0.22 25.01
CA LYS A 148 4.41 1.20 25.18
C LYS A 148 3.05 0.63 24.77
N ILE A 149 3.05 -0.28 23.80
CA ILE A 149 1.87 -1.04 23.35
C ILE A 149 2.20 -2.53 23.29
N THR A 150 1.17 -3.38 23.38
CA THR A 150 1.31 -4.81 23.13
C THR A 150 1.24 -5.13 21.64
N TYR A 151 1.67 -6.34 21.29
CA TYR A 151 1.50 -6.89 19.95
C TYR A 151 0.04 -6.86 19.50
N GLU A 152 -0.90 -7.26 20.36
CA GLU A 152 -2.34 -7.30 20.05
C GLU A 152 -2.91 -5.90 19.80
N GLN A 153 -2.46 -4.91 20.57
CA GLN A 153 -2.84 -3.51 20.36
C GLN A 153 -2.32 -3.00 19.01
N ARG A 154 -1.05 -3.30 18.67
CA ARG A 154 -0.49 -2.95 17.35
C ARG A 154 -1.31 -3.60 16.23
N GLU A 155 -1.57 -4.91 16.30
CA GLU A 155 -2.33 -5.61 15.26
C GLU A 155 -3.76 -5.07 15.10
N ALA A 156 -4.42 -4.70 16.20
CA ALA A 156 -5.73 -4.06 16.17
C ALA A 156 -5.69 -2.70 15.44
N MET A 157 -4.66 -1.88 15.68
CA MET A 157 -4.46 -0.60 14.99
C MET A 157 -4.16 -0.79 13.49
N LEU A 158 -3.44 -1.86 13.12
CA LEU A 158 -3.14 -2.19 11.72
C LEU A 158 -4.33 -2.74 10.94
N GLN A 159 -5.37 -3.24 11.61
CA GLN A 159 -6.49 -3.95 10.98
C GLN A 159 -7.24 -3.13 9.92
N PRO A 160 -7.59 -1.84 10.14
CA PRO A 160 -8.25 -1.03 9.11
C PRO A 160 -7.45 -0.92 7.82
N LEU A 161 -6.12 -0.76 7.93
CA LEU A 161 -5.24 -0.70 6.76
C LEU A 161 -5.21 -2.04 6.01
N HIS A 162 -5.09 -3.15 6.74
CA HIS A 162 -5.15 -4.49 6.13
C HIS A 162 -6.45 -4.68 5.34
N LEU A 163 -7.60 -4.30 5.91
CA LEU A 163 -8.89 -4.41 5.26
C LEU A 163 -8.97 -3.55 3.99
N ALA A 164 -8.49 -2.29 4.04
CA ALA A 164 -8.46 -1.42 2.87
C ALA A 164 -7.58 -1.99 1.74
N LEU A 165 -6.40 -2.52 2.08
CA LEU A 165 -5.51 -3.15 1.11
C LEU A 165 -6.10 -4.41 0.49
N VAL A 166 -6.78 -5.24 1.29
CA VAL A 166 -7.49 -6.43 0.82
C VAL A 166 -8.65 -6.04 -0.10
N ALA A 167 -9.44 -5.02 0.24
CA ALA A 167 -10.55 -4.55 -0.59
C ALA A 167 -10.08 -4.05 -1.97
N ILE A 168 -8.98 -3.29 -2.01
CA ILE A 168 -8.33 -2.87 -3.26
C ILE A 168 -7.90 -4.09 -4.08
N LYS A 169 -7.23 -5.06 -3.45
CA LYS A 169 -6.78 -6.29 -4.13
C LYS A 169 -7.97 -7.10 -4.66
N GLN A 170 -9.02 -7.30 -3.87
CA GLN A 170 -10.23 -8.02 -4.28
C GLN A 170 -10.89 -7.34 -5.48
N HIS A 171 -11.03 -6.01 -5.45
CA HIS A 171 -11.57 -5.26 -6.58
C HIS A 171 -10.69 -5.42 -7.83
N ALA A 172 -9.37 -5.32 -7.68
CA ALA A 172 -8.42 -5.52 -8.77
C ALA A 172 -8.57 -6.93 -9.38
N MET A 173 -8.72 -7.95 -8.54
CA MET A 173 -8.97 -9.33 -8.98
C MET A 173 -10.35 -9.54 -9.61
N GLY A 174 -11.25 -8.55 -9.54
CA GLY A 174 -12.62 -8.68 -10.03
C GLY A 174 -13.49 -9.56 -9.15
N ILE A 175 -13.09 -9.78 -7.91
CA ILE A 175 -13.89 -10.49 -6.91
C ILE A 175 -14.99 -9.53 -6.50
N VAL A 176 -16.21 -9.79 -6.95
CA VAL A 176 -17.41 -9.18 -6.38
C VAL A 176 -17.62 -9.86 -5.03
N PRO A 177 -17.87 -9.13 -3.92
CA PRO A 177 -18.30 -9.76 -2.69
C PRO A 177 -19.57 -10.54 -3.01
N LYS A 178 -19.50 -11.87 -2.96
CA LYS A 178 -20.68 -12.69 -3.21
C LYS A 178 -21.71 -12.38 -2.16
N THR A 179 -22.95 -12.16 -2.58
CA THR A 179 -24.08 -12.05 -1.66
C THR A 179 -24.29 -13.40 -0.96
N MET A 180 -24.96 -13.40 0.19
CA MET A 180 -25.33 -14.66 0.86
C MET A 180 -26.21 -15.55 -0.02
N ALA A 181 -26.97 -14.96 -0.93
CA ALA A 181 -27.75 -15.68 -1.94
C ALA A 181 -26.84 -16.38 -2.96
N GLU A 182 -25.84 -15.68 -3.50
CA GLU A 182 -24.88 -16.24 -4.46
C GLU A 182 -24.01 -17.35 -3.83
N LEU A 183 -23.71 -17.25 -2.53
CA LEU A 183 -23.02 -18.32 -1.78
C LEU A 183 -23.93 -19.52 -1.49
N ALA A 184 -25.23 -19.30 -1.25
CA ALA A 184 -26.20 -20.37 -1.04
C ALA A 184 -26.50 -21.16 -2.32
N ASP A 185 -26.57 -20.48 -3.47
CA ASP A 185 -26.80 -21.13 -4.77
C ASP A 185 -25.62 -22.04 -5.18
N GLU A 186 -24.38 -21.65 -4.87
CA GLU A 186 -23.20 -22.50 -5.11
C GLU A 186 -23.15 -23.74 -4.21
N LEU A 187 -23.77 -23.69 -3.02
CA LEU A 187 -23.86 -24.81 -2.08
C LEU A 187 -25.00 -25.80 -2.41
N GLN A 188 -25.95 -25.42 -3.26
CA GLN A 188 -27.03 -26.31 -3.73
C GLN A 188 -26.64 -27.15 -4.95
N ILE A 189 -25.48 -26.87 -5.54
CA ILE A 189 -24.85 -27.71 -6.57
C ILE A 189 -23.74 -28.53 -5.88
N SER A 190 -24.11 -29.45 -4.99
CA SER A 190 -23.23 -30.53 -4.55
C SER A 190 -24.01 -31.79 -4.20
#